data_AF-A0ABD5BR20-F1
#
_entry.id   AF-A0ABD5BR20-F1
#
_cell.length_a   1.000
_cell.length_b   1.000
_cell.length_c   1.000
_cell.angle_alpha   90.00
_cell.angle_beta   90.00
_cell.angle_gamma   90.00
#
_symmetry.space_group_name_H-M   'P 1'
#
loop_
_entity.id
_entity.type
_entity.pdbx_description
1 polymer ?
#
loop_
_entity_poly.entity_id
_entity_poly.type
_entity_poly.pdbx_seq_one_letter_code
_entity_poly.pdbx_strand_id
1 'polypeptide(L)'
;MIPKRLKDARISNGYTQEQLAELVGIQGANSSSRLSSYEVGRTEPPFSLVVKIANLLDYPEYYFYTIDDDLASDLLEMHRNRTNPSKNKFYSSVIEEKKLAKKVEDAKRLAIEIIDCLNK
;
A
#
# COMPACT_ATOMS: atom_id res chain seq x y z
N MET A 1 -2.70 -9.60 -12.18
CA MET A 1 -2.21 -9.69 -10.78
C MET A 1 -1.94 -11.16 -10.47
N ILE A 2 -0.90 -11.49 -9.71
CA ILE A 2 -0.58 -12.86 -9.29
C ILE A 2 -1.41 -13.22 -8.04
N PRO A 3 -2.37 -14.18 -8.11
CA PRO A 3 -3.33 -14.42 -7.04
C PRO A 3 -2.70 -14.80 -5.69
N LYS A 4 -1.63 -15.62 -5.70
CA LYS A 4 -0.89 -15.99 -4.47
C LYS A 4 -0.37 -14.77 -3.72
N ARG A 5 0.10 -13.73 -4.42
CA ARG A 5 0.66 -12.51 -3.80
C ARG A 5 -0.37 -11.75 -2.98
N LEU A 6 -1.61 -11.65 -3.48
CA LEU A 6 -2.69 -11.01 -2.73
C LEU A 6 -2.99 -11.78 -1.44
N LYS A 7 -3.13 -13.11 -1.56
CA LYS A 7 -3.42 -13.97 -0.43
C LYS A 7 -2.30 -13.94 0.63
N ASP A 8 -1.06 -14.03 0.20
CA ASP A 8 0.12 -14.02 1.08
C ASP A 8 0.26 -12.68 1.80
N ALA A 9 0.12 -11.56 1.08
CA ALA A 9 0.15 -10.22 1.67
C ALA A 9 -1.00 -10.02 2.67
N ARG A 10 -2.21 -10.48 2.36
CA ARG A 10 -3.36 -10.39 3.26
C ARG A 10 -3.12 -11.19 4.54
N ILE A 11 -2.71 -12.45 4.42
CA ILE A 11 -2.50 -13.34 5.58
C ILE A 11 -1.36 -12.80 6.45
N SER A 12 -0.27 -12.31 5.84
CA SER A 12 0.86 -11.74 6.58
C SER A 12 0.51 -10.50 7.40
N ASN A 13 -0.55 -9.78 6.99
CA ASN A 13 -1.07 -8.62 7.72
C ASN A 13 -2.23 -8.97 8.67
N GLY A 14 -2.60 -10.25 8.80
CA GLY A 14 -3.61 -10.70 9.76
C GLY A 14 -5.07 -10.37 9.38
N TYR A 15 -5.34 -10.06 8.11
CA TYR A 15 -6.71 -9.73 7.67
C TYR A 15 -7.48 -10.95 7.16
N THR A 16 -8.77 -11.03 7.47
CA THR A 16 -9.71 -11.89 6.74
C THR A 16 -10.01 -11.31 5.36
N GLN A 17 -10.60 -12.11 4.46
CA GLN A 17 -11.00 -11.62 3.14
C GLN A 17 -12.06 -10.50 3.25
N GLU A 18 -12.96 -10.61 4.22
CA GLU A 18 -13.98 -9.60 4.48
C GLU A 18 -13.37 -8.29 4.99
N GLN A 19 -12.47 -8.37 5.97
CA GLN A 19 -11.78 -7.20 6.53
C GLN A 19 -10.99 -6.45 5.46
N LEU A 20 -10.18 -7.16 4.65
CA LEU A 20 -9.41 -6.50 3.60
C LEU A 20 -10.35 -5.86 2.56
N ALA A 21 -11.42 -6.56 2.17
CA ALA A 21 -12.39 -6.03 1.20
C ALA A 21 -13.04 -4.74 1.71
N GLU A 22 -13.44 -4.70 2.98
CA GLU A 22 -14.01 -3.51 3.62
C GLU A 22 -13.02 -2.34 3.64
N LEU A 23 -11.78 -2.58 4.09
CA LEU A 23 -10.74 -1.55 4.23
C LEU A 23 -10.36 -0.89 2.89
N VAL A 24 -10.38 -1.63 1.78
CA VAL A 24 -10.09 -1.07 0.44
C VAL A 24 -11.33 -0.58 -0.31
N GLY A 25 -12.49 -0.59 0.35
CA GLY A 25 -13.73 -0.02 -0.16
C GLY A 25 -14.47 -0.90 -1.17
N ILE A 26 -14.32 -2.23 -1.10
CA ILE A 26 -15.17 -3.17 -1.83
C ILE A 26 -16.49 -3.30 -1.08
N GLN A 27 -17.51 -2.59 -1.54
CA GLN A 27 -18.83 -2.53 -0.90
C GLN A 27 -19.83 -3.54 -1.49
N GLY A 28 -20.82 -3.91 -0.67
CA GLY A 28 -21.98 -4.72 -1.05
C GLY A 28 -22.01 -6.12 -0.43
N ALA A 29 -23.20 -6.74 -0.45
CA ALA A 29 -23.33 -8.17 -0.17
C ALA A 29 -22.42 -8.92 -1.15
N ASN A 30 -21.49 -9.74 -0.64
CA ASN A 30 -20.43 -10.46 -1.38
C ASN A 30 -19.05 -9.77 -1.49
N SER A 31 -18.72 -8.81 -0.62
CA SER A 31 -17.37 -8.19 -0.55
C SER A 31 -16.24 -9.24 -0.40
N SER A 32 -16.40 -10.20 0.51
CA SER A 32 -15.48 -11.33 0.71
C SER A 32 -15.39 -12.25 -0.52
N SER A 33 -16.50 -12.49 -1.22
CA SER A 33 -16.54 -13.27 -2.46
C SER A 33 -15.75 -12.61 -3.60
N ARG A 34 -15.85 -11.28 -3.74
CA ARG A 34 -15.05 -10.53 -4.74
C ARG A 34 -13.56 -10.59 -4.44
N LEU A 35 -13.16 -10.43 -3.18
CA LEU A 35 -11.76 -10.58 -2.83
C LEU A 35 -11.27 -12.01 -3.06
N SER A 36 -12.10 -12.99 -2.70
CA SER A 36 -11.83 -14.41 -2.95
C SER A 36 -11.64 -14.70 -4.44
N SER A 37 -12.46 -14.12 -5.33
CA SER A 37 -12.31 -14.31 -6.79
C SER A 37 -10.99 -13.79 -7.32
N TYR A 38 -10.43 -12.74 -6.72
CA TYR A 38 -9.08 -12.25 -7.03
C TYR A 38 -7.99 -13.19 -6.50
N GLU A 39 -8.12 -13.70 -5.27
CA GLU A 39 -7.14 -14.61 -4.64
C GLU A 39 -7.05 -15.99 -5.30
N VAL A 40 -8.11 -16.43 -5.97
CA VAL A 40 -8.11 -17.67 -6.77
C VAL A 40 -7.86 -17.42 -8.26
N GLY A 41 -7.75 -16.15 -8.68
CA GLY A 41 -7.49 -15.78 -10.08
C GLY A 41 -8.68 -15.95 -11.04
N ARG A 42 -9.91 -16.03 -10.53
CA ARG A 42 -11.13 -16.06 -11.38
C ARG A 42 -11.40 -14.71 -12.03
N THR A 43 -11.04 -13.63 -11.37
CA THR A 43 -11.19 -12.26 -11.87
C THR A 43 -9.90 -11.51 -11.61
N GLU A 44 -9.56 -10.57 -12.48
CA GLU A 44 -8.45 -9.66 -12.25
C GLU A 44 -8.98 -8.37 -11.60
N PRO A 45 -8.40 -7.91 -10.49
CA PRO A 45 -8.76 -6.62 -9.93
C PRO A 45 -8.26 -5.48 -10.83
N PRO A 46 -8.97 -4.35 -10.90
CA PRO A 46 -8.44 -3.16 -11.56
C PRO A 46 -7.17 -2.71 -10.84
N PHE A 47 -6.19 -2.19 -11.58
CA PHE A 47 -4.90 -1.76 -11.00
C PHE A 47 -5.07 -0.74 -9.87
N SER A 48 -6.06 0.15 -9.97
CA SER A 48 -6.40 1.12 -8.91
C SER A 48 -6.75 0.46 -7.58
N LEU A 49 -7.36 -0.73 -7.59
CA LEU A 49 -7.62 -1.51 -6.39
C LEU A 49 -6.33 -2.13 -5.84
N VAL A 50 -5.44 -2.60 -6.71
CA VAL A 50 -4.13 -3.14 -6.31
C VAL A 50 -3.28 -2.06 -5.63
N VAL A 51 -3.28 -0.82 -6.16
CA VAL A 51 -2.63 0.34 -5.53
C VAL A 51 -3.19 0.60 -4.13
N LYS A 52 -4.51 0.54 -3.95
CA LYS A 52 -5.13 0.70 -2.61
C LYS A 52 -4.71 -0.40 -1.64
N ILE A 53 -4.71 -1.65 -2.10
CA ILE A 53 -4.27 -2.81 -1.31
C ILE A 53 -2.79 -2.66 -0.93
N ALA A 54 -1.93 -2.33 -1.89
CA ALA A 54 -0.49 -2.14 -1.69
C ALA A 54 -0.20 -1.09 -0.63
N ASN A 55 -0.83 0.09 -0.75
CA ASN A 55 -0.70 1.16 0.24
C ASN A 55 -1.21 0.76 1.63
N LEU A 56 -2.38 0.10 1.71
CA LEU A 56 -2.96 -0.34 2.98
C LEU A 56 -2.06 -1.36 3.69
N LEU A 57 -1.46 -2.29 2.95
CA LEU A 57 -0.68 -3.39 3.51
C LEU A 57 0.82 -3.05 3.72
N ASP A 58 1.27 -1.86 3.30
CA ASP A 58 2.69 -1.48 3.15
C ASP A 58 3.49 -2.46 2.27
N TYR A 59 2.92 -2.81 1.11
CA TYR A 59 3.60 -3.59 0.07
C TYR A 59 3.82 -2.71 -1.15
N PRO A 60 4.89 -2.94 -1.93
CA PRO A 60 5.02 -2.27 -3.21
C PRO A 60 4.07 -2.89 -4.25
N GLU A 61 3.47 -2.07 -5.12
CA GLU A 61 2.47 -2.54 -6.10
C GLU A 61 3.03 -3.63 -7.02
N TYR A 62 4.31 -3.51 -7.40
CA TYR A 62 4.99 -4.48 -8.26
C TYR A 62 5.08 -5.88 -7.64
N TYR A 63 5.07 -6.02 -6.30
CA TYR A 63 5.03 -7.33 -5.63
C TYR A 63 3.84 -8.18 -6.11
N PHE A 64 2.69 -7.55 -6.33
CA PHE A 64 1.46 -8.22 -6.77
C PHE A 64 1.51 -8.68 -8.25
N TYR A 65 2.57 -8.33 -8.98
CA TYR A 65 2.77 -8.69 -10.38
C TYR A 65 4.05 -9.50 -10.62
N THR A 66 4.87 -9.74 -9.58
CA THR A 66 6.11 -10.53 -9.68
C THR A 66 5.82 -12.03 -9.58
N ILE A 67 6.07 -12.75 -10.69
CA ILE A 67 5.87 -14.20 -10.80
C ILE A 67 6.89 -14.97 -9.97
N ASP A 68 8.16 -14.60 -10.10
CA ASP A 68 9.30 -15.22 -9.42
C ASP A 68 9.19 -15.01 -7.90
N ASP A 69 9.35 -16.08 -7.13
CA ASP A 69 9.17 -16.07 -5.67
C ASP A 69 10.33 -15.41 -4.94
N ASP A 70 11.56 -15.64 -5.42
CA ASP A 70 12.77 -15.10 -4.82
C ASP A 70 12.81 -13.59 -5.07
N LEU A 71 12.58 -13.17 -6.32
CA LEU A 71 12.51 -11.75 -6.68
C LEU A 71 11.38 -11.02 -5.94
N ALA A 72 10.20 -11.63 -5.79
CA ALA A 72 9.11 -11.01 -5.05
C ALA A 72 9.50 -10.78 -3.57
N SER A 73 10.23 -11.73 -2.98
CA SER A 73 10.72 -11.66 -1.61
C SER A 73 11.80 -10.58 -1.45
N ASP A 74 12.78 -10.54 -2.36
CA ASP A 74 13.84 -9.52 -2.38
C ASP A 74 13.27 -8.11 -2.52
N LEU A 75 12.32 -7.93 -3.44
CA LEU A 75 11.62 -6.67 -3.66
C LEU A 75 10.85 -6.20 -2.41
N LEU A 76 10.21 -7.13 -1.71
CA LEU A 76 9.51 -6.83 -0.47
C LEU A 76 10.48 -6.51 0.67
N GLU A 77 11.60 -7.23 0.79
CA GLU A 77 12.65 -6.92 1.76
C GLU A 77 13.24 -5.53 1.51
N MET A 78 13.52 -5.19 0.26
CA MET A 78 14.01 -3.87 -0.13
C MET A 78 12.99 -2.78 0.25
N HIS A 79 11.70 -2.98 -0.04
CA HIS A 79 10.64 -2.04 0.34
C HIS A 79 10.56 -1.84 1.86
N ARG A 80 10.62 -2.92 2.64
CA ARG A 80 10.58 -2.85 4.11
C ARG A 80 11.80 -2.16 4.70
N ASN A 81 12.96 -2.32 4.06
CA ASN A 81 14.22 -1.71 4.49
C ASN A 81 14.48 -0.35 3.84
N ARG A 82 13.50 0.27 3.15
CA ARG A 82 13.67 1.57 2.49
C ARG A 82 14.06 2.70 3.44
N THR A 83 13.78 2.58 4.73
CA THR A 83 14.22 3.52 5.78
C THR A 83 15.25 2.93 6.73
N ASN A 84 15.95 1.87 6.34
CA ASN A 84 17.02 1.28 7.15
C ASN A 84 18.39 1.82 6.67
N PRO A 85 19.14 2.57 7.50
CA PRO A 85 20.42 3.15 7.11
C PRO A 85 21.47 2.12 6.71
N SER A 86 21.45 0.92 7.30
CA SER A 86 22.45 -0.10 7.04
C SER A 86 22.17 -0.93 5.79
N LYS A 87 20.90 -1.00 5.37
CA LYS A 87 20.44 -1.82 4.24
C LYS A 87 20.09 -1.00 2.99
N ASN A 88 19.72 0.27 3.13
CA ASN A 88 19.41 1.13 2.00
C ASN A 88 20.58 2.06 1.68
N LYS A 89 21.28 1.80 0.57
CA LYS A 89 22.36 2.66 0.05
C LYS A 89 21.89 4.11 -0.22
N PHE A 90 20.62 4.30 -0.51
CA PHE A 90 20.00 5.60 -0.77
C PHE A 90 19.30 6.20 0.46
N TYR A 91 19.56 5.69 1.66
CA TYR A 91 18.88 6.11 2.89
C TYR A 91 18.86 7.63 3.09
N SER A 92 20.00 8.30 2.91
CA SER A 92 20.09 9.75 3.10
C SER A 92 19.14 10.52 2.19
N SER A 93 19.04 10.12 0.92
CA SER A 93 18.12 10.71 -0.06
C SER A 93 16.66 10.46 0.34
N VAL A 94 16.31 9.23 0.71
CA VAL A 94 14.94 8.86 1.11
C VAL A 94 14.48 9.63 2.35
N ILE A 95 15.36 9.84 3.32
CA ILE A 95 15.02 10.59 4.55
C ILE A 95 14.86 12.09 4.27
N GLU A 96 15.69 12.68 3.42
CA GLU A 96 15.52 14.09 3.05
C GLU A 96 14.23 14.31 2.25
N GLU A 97 13.88 13.41 1.32
CA GLU A 97 12.58 13.45 0.62
C GLU A 97 11.40 13.39 1.59
N LYS A 98 11.43 12.47 2.57
CA LYS A 98 10.39 12.36 3.60
C LYS A 98 10.28 13.62 4.47
N LYS A 99 11.43 14.19 4.85
CA LYS A 99 11.48 15.42 5.64
C LYS A 99 10.91 16.60 4.88
N LEU A 100 11.19 16.70 3.58
CA LEU A 100 10.62 17.72 2.70
C LEU A 100 9.11 17.53 2.55
N ALA A 101 8.64 16.31 2.30
CA ALA A 101 7.20 16.01 2.19
C ALA A 101 6.44 16.41 3.47
N LYS A 102 6.99 16.09 4.64
CA LYS A 102 6.41 16.51 5.94
C LYS A 102 6.31 18.03 6.06
N LYS A 103 7.36 18.76 5.69
CA LYS A 103 7.34 20.24 5.70
C LYS A 103 6.26 20.80 4.78
N VAL A 104 6.07 20.20 3.60
CA VAL A 104 5.02 20.60 2.65
C VAL A 104 3.63 20.36 3.26
N GLU A 105 3.43 19.24 3.94
CA GLU A 105 2.16 18.92 4.58
C GLU A 105 1.86 19.85 5.77
N ASP A 106 2.86 20.13 6.60
CA ASP A 106 2.74 21.11 7.70
C ASP A 106 2.41 22.51 7.17
N ALA A 107 3.04 22.94 6.06
CA ALA A 107 2.76 24.23 5.43
C ALA A 107 1.33 24.30 4.87
N LYS A 108 0.84 23.23 4.23
CA LYS A 108 -0.54 23.15 3.75
C LYS A 108 -1.55 23.27 4.89
N ARG A 109 -1.30 22.59 6.01
CA ARG A 109 -2.15 22.65 7.20
C ARG A 109 -2.23 24.08 7.76
N LEU A 110 -1.08 24.72 7.95
CA LEU A 110 -1.02 26.12 8.44
C LEU A 110 -1.76 27.08 7.49
N ALA A 111 -1.64 26.91 6.18
CA ALA A 111 -2.35 27.73 5.21
C ALA A 111 -3.88 27.60 5.36
N ILE A 112 -4.39 26.39 5.59
CA ILE A 112 -5.82 26.16 5.86
C ILE A 112 -6.25 26.85 7.16
N GLU A 113 -5.47 26.71 8.24
CA GLU A 113 -5.76 27.35 9.53
C GLU A 113 -5.82 28.88 9.43
N ILE A 114 -4.94 29.49 8.63
CA ILE A 114 -4.94 30.94 8.37
C ILE A 114 -6.19 31.36 7.59
N ILE A 115 -6.55 30.63 6.54
CA ILE A 115 -7.76 30.90 5.74
C ILE A 115 -9.01 30.83 6.64
N ASP A 116 -9.09 29.83 7.52
CA ASP A 116 -10.21 29.67 8.46
C ASP A 116 -10.26 30.80 9.49
N CYS A 117 -9.12 31.33 9.92
CA CYS A 117 -9.07 32.52 10.79
C CYS A 117 -9.53 33.80 10.10
N LEU A 118 -9.23 33.96 8.80
CA LEU A 118 -9.58 35.15 8.02
C LEU A 118 -11.05 35.18 7.57
N ASN A 119 -11.71 34.02 7.48
CA ASN A 119 -13.11 33.89 7.09
C ASN A 119 -14.09 33.94 8.28
N LYS A 120 -13.59 34.15 9.50
CA LYS A 120 -14.38 34.41 10.73
C LYS A 120 -14.50 35.91 10.98
#